data_AF-A0A953I7M7-F1
#
_entry.id   AF-A0A953I7M7-F1
#
_cell.length_a   1.000
_cell.length_b   1.000
_cell.length_c   1.000
_cell.angle_alpha   90.00
_cell.angle_beta   90.00
_cell.angle_gamma   90.00
#
_symmetry.space_group_name_H-M   'P 1'
#
loop_
_entity.id
_entity.type
_entity.pdbx_description
1 polymer ?
#
loop_
_entity_poly.entity_id
_entity_poly.type
_entity_poly.pdbx_seq_one_letter_code
_entity_poly.pdbx_strand_id
1 'polypeptide(L)'
;MLEDWIMDDHRPEGERHGIPIDIQFSSRLDGWLTIEGTAASKGGIGVTRDGGKHWDIHLPDSMPTIVSVTALDAEHAWIVGVDKVGQSVLIQTDDSATTWRAVDVGASQTGSSAN
;
A
#
# COMPACT_ATOMS: atom_id res chain seq x y z
N MET A 1 -1.33 11.97 -30.85
CA MET A 1 -2.30 12.26 -29.78
C MET A 1 -1.93 11.33 -28.65
N LEU A 2 -1.36 11.86 -27.58
CA LEU A 2 -1.22 11.12 -26.33
C LEU A 2 -2.63 11.03 -25.77
N GLU A 3 -3.19 9.82 -25.69
CA GLU A 3 -4.47 9.61 -25.04
C GLU A 3 -4.31 10.03 -23.58
N ASP A 4 -5.23 10.89 -23.11
CA ASP A 4 -5.30 11.30 -21.73
C ASP A 4 -5.43 10.04 -20.87
N TRP A 5 -4.42 9.75 -20.06
CA TRP A 5 -4.42 8.64 -19.11
C TRP A 5 -5.34 9.03 -17.95
N ILE A 6 -6.64 9.03 -18.21
CA ILE A 6 -7.67 9.13 -17.20
C ILE A 6 -7.72 7.76 -16.55
N MET A 7 -7.27 7.67 -15.29
CA MET A 7 -7.73 6.60 -14.39
C MET A 7 -9.26 6.60 -14.53
N ASP A 8 -9.83 5.58 -15.15
CA ASP A 8 -11.28 5.47 -15.30
C ASP A 8 -11.87 5.30 -13.90
N ASP A 9 -12.20 6.46 -13.35
CA ASP A 9 -12.52 6.61 -11.97
C ASP A 9 -14.02 6.39 -11.82
N HIS A 10 -14.43 5.14 -11.69
CA HIS A 10 -15.81 4.77 -11.38
C HIS A 10 -16.25 5.18 -9.95
N ARG A 11 -15.69 6.26 -9.37
CA ARG A 11 -15.92 6.68 -7.98
C ARG A 11 -17.31 7.31 -7.76
N PRO A 12 -17.96 7.02 -6.62
CA PRO A 12 -19.01 7.86 -6.07
C PRO A 12 -18.49 9.29 -5.83
N GLU A 13 -19.31 10.32 -6.09
CA GLU A 13 -18.95 11.72 -5.88
C GLU A 13 -18.43 11.96 -4.44
N GLY A 14 -17.16 12.36 -4.30
CA GLY A 14 -16.62 12.91 -3.04
C GLY A 14 -15.34 12.26 -2.51
N GLU A 15 -14.99 11.02 -2.91
CA GLU A 15 -13.75 10.39 -2.44
C GLU A 15 -12.56 10.80 -3.31
N ARG A 16 -11.68 11.63 -2.77
CA ARG A 16 -10.39 11.92 -3.39
C ARG A 16 -9.40 10.84 -2.96
N HIS A 17 -8.79 10.15 -3.92
CA HIS A 17 -7.60 9.34 -3.64
C HIS A 17 -6.46 10.26 -3.20
N GLY A 18 -5.60 9.74 -2.33
CA GLY A 18 -4.36 10.38 -1.93
C GLY A 18 -3.39 10.61 -3.09
N ILE A 19 -2.16 10.95 -2.73
CA ILE A 19 -1.08 11.14 -3.69
C ILE A 19 -0.40 9.79 -3.95
N PRO A 20 -0.29 9.31 -5.21
CA PRO A 20 0.57 8.17 -5.53
C PRO A 20 2.02 8.49 -5.16
N ILE A 21 2.67 7.61 -4.41
CA ILE A 21 4.02 7.83 -3.86
C ILE A 21 5.07 6.84 -4.40
N ASP A 22 4.71 5.56 -4.55
CA ASP A 22 5.62 4.54 -5.07
C ASP A 22 4.86 3.53 -5.94
N ILE A 23 5.57 2.88 -6.85
CA ILE A 23 5.04 1.85 -7.74
C ILE A 23 6.03 0.71 -7.90
N GLN A 24 5.55 -0.52 -7.77
CA GLN A 24 6.31 -1.74 -7.95
C GLN A 24 5.60 -2.68 -8.92
N PHE A 25 6.36 -3.28 -9.83
CA PHE A 25 5.85 -4.32 -10.74
C PHE A 25 6.62 -5.62 -10.48
N SER A 26 5.89 -6.65 -10.06
CA SER A 26 6.45 -8.00 -9.87
C SER A 26 6.50 -8.78 -11.18
N SER A 27 5.69 -8.39 -12.16
CA SER A 27 5.71 -8.89 -13.53
C SER A 27 5.42 -7.76 -14.52
N ARG A 28 5.37 -8.05 -15.82
CA ARG A 28 4.93 -7.06 -16.82
C ARG A 28 3.47 -6.63 -16.62
N LEU A 29 2.66 -7.47 -15.99
CA LEU A 29 1.22 -7.27 -15.84
C LEU A 29 0.83 -6.91 -14.42
N ASP A 30 1.53 -7.47 -13.43
CA ASP A 30 1.16 -7.36 -12.03
C ASP A 30 1.94 -6.24 -11.36
N GLY A 31 1.22 -5.29 -10.79
CA GLY A 31 1.79 -4.10 -10.17
C GLY A 31 1.03 -3.61 -8.96
N TRP A 32 1.74 -2.84 -8.13
CA TRP A 32 1.30 -2.29 -6.86
C TRP A 32 1.61 -0.81 -6.81
N LEU A 33 0.63 0.00 -6.45
CA LEU A 33 0.73 1.44 -6.28
C LEU A 33 0.46 1.79 -4.83
N THR A 34 1.33 2.56 -4.21
CA THR A 34 1.08 3.09 -2.86
C THR A 34 0.56 4.51 -2.95
N ILE A 35 -0.41 4.83 -2.11
CA ILE A 35 -1.12 6.11 -2.11
C ILE A 35 -1.06 6.68 -0.70
N GLU A 36 -0.45 7.85 -0.54
CA GLU A 36 -0.40 8.54 0.74
C GLU A 36 -1.63 9.44 0.92
N GLY A 37 -2.29 9.29 2.07
CA GLY A 37 -3.44 10.13 2.43
C GLY A 37 -3.02 11.55 2.79
N THR A 38 -3.92 12.50 2.56
CA THR A 38 -3.73 13.89 2.99
C THR A 38 -4.81 14.29 3.98
N ALA A 39 -4.80 15.54 4.45
CA ALA A 39 -5.92 16.08 5.23
C ALA A 39 -7.27 16.04 4.48
N ALA A 40 -7.27 15.90 3.15
CA ALA A 40 -8.45 15.91 2.30
C ALA A 40 -8.70 14.60 1.55
N SER A 41 -7.90 13.55 1.78
CA SER A 41 -7.98 12.28 1.03
C SER A 41 -7.47 11.08 1.82
N LYS A 42 -8.03 9.90 1.56
CA LYS A 42 -7.54 8.65 2.15
C LYS A 42 -6.28 8.16 1.40
N GLY A 43 -5.35 7.61 2.16
CA GLY A 43 -4.28 6.79 1.60
C GLY A 43 -4.80 5.41 1.25
N GLY A 44 -3.99 4.62 0.55
CA GLY A 44 -4.39 3.29 0.16
C GLY A 44 -3.37 2.60 -0.74
N ILE A 45 -3.83 1.53 -1.35
CA ILE A 45 -3.04 0.64 -2.20
C ILE A 45 -3.83 0.37 -3.47
N GLY A 46 -3.19 0.50 -4.62
CA GLY A 46 -3.72 0.02 -5.90
C GLY A 46 -3.04 -1.27 -6.31
N VAL A 47 -3.80 -2.22 -6.84
CA VAL A 47 -3.26 -3.43 -7.49
C VAL A 47 -3.70 -3.44 -8.95
N THR A 48 -2.78 -3.76 -9.86
CA THR A 48 -3.09 -3.97 -11.28
C THR A 48 -2.68 -5.37 -11.69
N ARG A 49 -3.43 -5.96 -12.63
CA ARG A 49 -3.13 -7.25 -13.28
C ARG A 49 -3.03 -7.12 -14.80
N ASP A 50 -2.98 -5.91 -15.33
CA ASP A 50 -3.00 -5.64 -16.78
C ASP A 50 -1.95 -4.62 -17.25
N GLY A 51 -0.89 -4.45 -16.45
CA GLY A 51 0.21 -3.55 -16.76
C GLY A 51 -0.10 -2.09 -16.44
N GLY A 52 -1.01 -1.84 -15.49
CA GLY A 52 -1.38 -0.51 -15.03
C GLY A 52 -2.41 0.21 -15.89
N LYS A 53 -3.16 -0.53 -16.74
CA LYS A 53 -4.28 0.05 -17.50
C LYS A 53 -5.49 0.25 -16.58
N HIS A 54 -5.71 -0.69 -15.67
CA HIS A 54 -6.70 -0.58 -14.61
C HIS A 54 -6.07 -0.89 -13.25
N TRP A 55 -6.58 -0.25 -12.21
CA TRP A 55 -6.10 -0.38 -10.84
C TRP A 55 -7.28 -0.61 -9.90
N ASP A 56 -7.24 -1.72 -9.17
CA ASP A 56 -8.16 -2.00 -8.06
C ASP A 56 -7.64 -1.25 -6.83
N ILE A 57 -8.33 -0.17 -6.45
CA ILE A 57 -7.91 0.71 -5.35
C ILE A 57 -8.58 0.29 -4.04
N HIS A 58 -7.75 0.02 -3.03
CA HIS A 58 -8.13 -0.33 -1.68
C HIS A 58 -7.80 0.84 -0.72
N LEU A 59 -8.82 1.43 -0.10
CA LEU A 59 -8.72 2.56 0.84
C LEU A 59 -9.13 2.13 2.27
N PRO A 60 -8.31 1.33 2.97
CA PRO A 60 -8.61 0.91 4.34
C PRO A 60 -8.71 2.11 5.31
N ASP A 61 -9.50 1.97 6.37
CA ASP A 61 -9.70 3.04 7.37
C ASP A 61 -8.43 3.36 8.19
N SER A 62 -7.48 2.43 8.22
CA SER A 62 -6.19 2.64 8.86
C SER A 62 -5.10 1.91 8.10
N MET A 63 -4.09 2.66 7.68
CA MET A 63 -2.81 2.15 7.20
C MET A 63 -1.68 2.87 7.93
N PRO A 64 -0.52 2.24 8.09
CA PRO A 64 0.68 2.97 8.47
C PRO A 64 1.01 4.01 7.40
N THR A 65 1.78 5.03 7.77
CA THR A 65 2.50 5.83 6.80
C THR A 65 3.42 4.89 6.02
N ILE A 66 3.18 4.77 4.73
CA ILE A 66 3.89 3.87 3.84
C ILE A 66 5.26 4.46 3.54
N VAL A 67 6.32 3.70 3.80
CA VAL A 67 7.69 4.07 3.44
C VAL A 67 8.12 3.36 2.17
N SER A 68 7.77 2.08 2.01
CA SER A 68 8.07 1.30 0.81
C SER A 68 7.15 0.09 0.72
N VAL A 69 6.94 -0.37 -0.51
CA VAL A 69 6.24 -1.62 -0.84
C VAL A 69 7.18 -2.53 -1.61
N THR A 70 7.06 -3.84 -1.38
CA THR A 70 7.62 -4.86 -2.26
C THR A 70 6.57 -5.92 -2.51
N ALA A 71 6.43 -6.33 -3.77
CA ALA A 71 5.46 -7.34 -4.18
C ALA A 71 6.18 -8.54 -4.80
N LEU A 72 5.73 -9.74 -4.48
CA LEU A 72 6.20 -10.97 -5.13
C LEU A 72 5.35 -11.30 -6.36
N ASP A 73 4.05 -11.04 -6.29
CA ASP A 73 3.07 -11.23 -7.36
C ASP A 73 1.88 -10.29 -7.12
N ALA A 74 0.73 -10.53 -7.75
CA ALA A 74 -0.47 -9.72 -7.58
C ALA A 74 -1.19 -9.94 -6.24
N GLU A 75 -0.88 -10.99 -5.49
CA GLU A 75 -1.57 -11.40 -4.26
C GLU A 75 -0.72 -11.17 -3.01
N HIS A 76 0.59 -11.32 -3.14
CA HIS A 76 1.53 -11.30 -2.03
C HIS A 76 2.41 -10.04 -2.08
N ALA A 77 2.29 -9.21 -1.04
CA ALA A 77 3.11 -8.02 -0.88
C ALA A 77 3.40 -7.69 0.59
N TRP A 78 4.47 -6.94 0.80
CA TRP A 78 4.91 -6.42 2.09
C TRP A 78 5.02 -4.90 2.01
N ILE A 79 4.63 -4.25 3.10
CA ILE A 79 4.79 -2.82 3.30
C ILE A 79 5.55 -2.60 4.59
N VAL A 80 6.59 -1.78 4.50
CA VAL A 80 7.23 -1.18 5.66
C VAL A 80 6.72 0.25 5.83
N GLY A 81 6.54 0.64 7.07
CA GLY A 81 6.00 1.95 7.38
C GLY A 81 6.15 2.34 8.82
N VAL A 82 5.48 3.43 9.17
CA VAL A 82 5.41 3.94 10.54
C VAL A 82 3.93 4.04 10.92
N ASP A 83 3.57 3.49 12.09
CA ASP A 83 2.20 3.60 12.58
C ASP A 83 1.88 5.00 13.13
N LYS A 84 0.65 5.20 13.62
CA LYS A 84 0.17 6.49 14.11
C LYS A 84 0.92 7.00 15.35
N VAL A 85 1.66 6.15 16.06
CA VAL A 85 2.43 6.51 17.26
C VAL A 85 3.94 6.57 17.00
N GLY A 86 4.37 6.43 15.75
CA GLY A 86 5.77 6.58 15.36
C GLY A 86 6.58 5.28 15.40
N GLN A 87 5.94 4.10 15.56
CA GLN A 87 6.65 2.82 15.57
C GLN A 87 6.78 2.25 14.16
N SER A 88 7.97 1.70 13.86
CA SER A 88 8.19 0.95 12.62
C SER A 88 7.33 -0.30 12.60
N VAL A 89 6.64 -0.53 11.48
CA VAL A 89 5.82 -1.72 11.25
C VAL A 89 6.17 -2.38 9.93
N LEU A 90 6.03 -3.71 9.90
CA LEU A 90 5.99 -4.51 8.69
C LEU A 90 4.61 -5.16 8.62
N ILE A 91 3.90 -4.96 7.52
CA ILE A 91 2.62 -5.63 7.25
C ILE A 91 2.72 -6.43 5.95
N GLN A 92 1.98 -7.52 5.88
CA GLN A 92 1.90 -8.39 4.71
C GLN A 92 0.43 -8.59 4.32
N THR A 93 0.20 -8.75 3.03
CA THR A 93 -1.04 -9.26 2.45
C THR A 93 -0.74 -10.52 1.66
N ASP A 94 -1.71 -11.43 1.63
CA ASP A 94 -1.69 -12.67 0.84
C ASP A 94 -2.96 -12.77 -0.03
N ASP A 95 -3.67 -11.64 -0.24
CA ASP A 95 -4.99 -11.57 -0.89
C ASP A 95 -5.22 -10.26 -1.67
N SER A 96 -4.19 -9.81 -2.39
CA SER A 96 -4.25 -8.61 -3.26
C SER A 96 -4.68 -7.34 -2.50
N ALA A 97 -4.09 -7.10 -1.33
CA ALA A 97 -4.35 -5.93 -0.49
C ALA A 97 -5.75 -5.86 0.15
N THR A 98 -6.55 -6.93 0.06
CA THR A 98 -7.88 -7.00 0.68
C THR A 98 -7.75 -7.04 2.20
N THR A 99 -6.78 -7.79 2.72
CA THR A 99 -6.46 -7.85 4.14
C THR A 99 -4.96 -7.70 4.40
N TRP A 100 -4.62 -7.13 5.55
CA TRP A 100 -3.25 -6.90 5.99
C TRP A 100 -3.04 -7.47 7.38
N ARG A 101 -1.93 -8.17 7.57
CA ARG A 101 -1.49 -8.70 8.86
C ARG A 101 -0.14 -8.11 9.26
N ALA A 102 0.00 -7.76 10.53
CA ALA A 102 1.30 -7.38 11.08
C ALA A 102 2.25 -8.58 11.07
N VAL A 103 3.48 -8.34 10.65
CA VAL A 103 4.56 -9.32 10.69
C VAL A 103 5.47 -8.96 11.86
N ASP A 104 5.64 -9.90 12.79
CA ASP A 104 6.61 -9.75 13.87
C ASP A 104 8.02 -9.91 13.29
N VAL A 105 8.78 -8.81 13.29
CA VAL A 105 10.18 -8.76 12.82
C VAL A 105 11.18 -9.10 13.92
N GLY A 106 10.71 -9.50 15.11
CA GLY A 106 11.56 -9.93 16.22
C GLY A 106 12.39 -8.80 16.85
N ALA A 107 12.07 -7.53 16.55
CA ALA A 107 12.81 -6.37 17.06
C ALA A 107 12.58 -6.07 18.56
N SER A 108 11.86 -6.94 19.27
CA SER A 108 11.54 -6.78 20.71
C SER A 108 12.33 -7.72 21.61
N GLN A 109 13.64 -7.90 21.41
CA GLN A 109 14.54 -8.40 22.47
C GLN A 109 15.92 -7.72 22.41
N THR A 110 16.01 -6.47 22.82
CA THR A 110 17.26 -5.93 23.39
C THR A 110 17.11 -5.85 24.90
N GLY A 111 17.93 -6.63 25.59
CA GLY A 111 17.74 -7.06 26.98
C GLY A 111 17.59 -5.95 28.01
N SER A 112 16.56 -6.10 28.85
CA SER A 112 16.58 -5.64 30.23
C SER A 112 16.92 -6.83 31.12
N SER A 113 18.20 -6.98 31.45
CA SER A 113 18.59 -7.66 32.69
C SER A 113 19.62 -6.78 33.39
N ALA A 114 19.12 -5.87 34.22
CA ALA A 114 19.89 -5.40 35.36
C ALA A 114 20.05 -6.58 36.33
N ASN A 115 21.30 -6.88 36.69
CA ASN A 115 21.68 -7.44 37.99
C ASN A 115 23.13 -7.03 38.27
#